data_AF-A0A950DLW2-F1
#
_entry.id   AF-A0A950DLW2-F1
#
_cell.length_a   1.000
_cell.length_b   1.000
_cell.length_c   1.000
_cell.angle_alpha   90.00
_cell.angle_beta   90.00
_cell.angle_gamma   90.00
#
_symmetry.space_group_name_H-M   'P 1'
#
loop_
_entity.id
_entity.type
_entity.pdbx_description
1 polymer ?
#
loop_
_entity_poly.entity_id
_entity_poly.type
_entity_poly.pdbx_seq_one_letter_code
_entity_poly.pdbx_strand_id
1 'polypeptide(L)'
;MPANHTSTLLTILLASYFLTAAFGLTGFIIISSMMADVVEDVAVVTGQRSEGLLFAANGLLNKCINGVGVFLSGLLLAVVHFPQHAVQGQVAPAILRNFALIYAPAIASCSLISIALLLFYDIDRSTHERNVERLEEVGIERVANEAASAR
;
A
#
# COMPACT_ATOMS: atom_id res chain seq x y z
N MET A 1 14.45 2.76 -27.12
CA MET A 1 14.92 3.63 -26.01
C MET A 1 15.91 4.64 -26.57
N PRO A 2 15.95 5.89 -26.07
CA PRO A 2 16.95 6.88 -26.48
C PRO A 2 18.38 6.42 -26.14
N ALA A 3 19.38 6.97 -26.82
CA ALA A 3 20.78 6.65 -26.54
C ALA A 3 21.20 7.13 -25.13
N ASN A 4 22.03 6.32 -24.47
CA ASN A 4 22.63 6.65 -23.19
C ASN A 4 23.36 8.00 -23.28
N HIS A 5 23.29 8.83 -22.23
CA HIS A 5 23.86 10.20 -22.13
C HIS A 5 23.08 11.34 -22.79
N THR A 6 21.83 11.12 -23.23
CA THR A 6 20.98 12.20 -23.75
C THR A 6 20.11 12.81 -22.64
N SER A 7 19.98 14.16 -22.60
CA SER A 7 19.10 14.88 -21.65
C SER A 7 17.65 14.37 -21.68
N THR A 8 17.18 13.88 -22.82
CA THR A 8 15.84 13.28 -22.97
C THR A 8 15.63 12.02 -22.13
N LEU A 9 16.67 11.21 -21.92
CA LEU A 9 16.58 10.01 -21.08
C LEU A 9 16.35 10.41 -19.62
N LEU A 10 17.04 11.45 -19.15
CA LEU A 10 16.85 12.00 -17.82
C LEU A 10 15.42 12.54 -17.65
N THR A 11 14.91 13.30 -18.63
CA THR A 11 13.53 13.82 -18.58
C THR A 11 12.50 12.69 -18.53
N ILE A 12 12.65 11.65 -19.36
CA ILE A 12 11.75 10.50 -19.38
C ILE A 12 11.82 9.74 -18.05
N LEU A 13 13.03 9.50 -17.53
CA LEU A 13 13.23 8.81 -16.26
C LEU A 13 12.60 9.61 -15.11
N LEU A 14 12.87 10.91 -15.02
CA LEU A 14 12.30 11.79 -14.01
C LEU A 14 10.78 11.86 -14.10
N ALA A 15 10.22 12.03 -15.30
CA ALA A 15 8.78 12.06 -15.49
C ALA A 15 8.13 10.73 -15.09
N SER A 16 8.73 9.60 -15.48
CA SER A 16 8.23 8.27 -15.11
C SER A 16 8.32 8.01 -13.61
N TYR A 17 9.41 8.44 -12.97
CA TYR A 17 9.59 8.31 -11.53
C TYR A 17 8.62 9.21 -10.77
N PHE A 18 8.47 10.46 -11.20
CA PHE A 18 7.50 11.39 -10.63
C PHE A 18 6.08 10.84 -10.70
N LEU A 19 5.67 10.33 -11.86
CA LEU A 19 4.34 9.77 -12.05
C LEU A 19 4.11 8.53 -11.17
N THR A 20 5.10 7.63 -11.11
CA THR A 20 5.04 6.43 -10.27
C THR A 20 4.97 6.80 -8.78
N ALA A 21 5.77 7.77 -8.34
CA ALA A 21 5.77 8.25 -6.97
C ALA A 21 4.46 8.96 -6.60
N ALA A 22 3.91 9.76 -7.51
CA ALA A 22 2.63 10.45 -7.30
C ALA A 22 1.49 9.44 -7.10
N PHE A 23 1.35 8.46 -8.00
CA PHE A 23 0.33 7.42 -7.84
C PHE A 23 0.55 6.53 -6.62
N GLY A 24 1.82 6.18 -6.33
CA GLY A 24 2.17 5.41 -5.13
C GLY A 24 1.79 6.14 -3.85
N LEU A 25 2.03 7.45 -3.77
CA LEU A 25 1.69 8.27 -2.62
C LEU A 25 0.17 8.42 -2.47
N THR A 26 -0.56 8.62 -3.56
CA THR A 26 -2.04 8.63 -3.54
C THR A 26 -2.59 7.31 -2.99
N GLY A 27 -2.08 6.17 -3.46
CA GLY A 27 -2.48 4.86 -2.93
C GLY A 27 -2.16 4.70 -1.44
N PHE A 28 -0.99 5.14 -1.01
CA PHE A 28 -0.60 5.13 0.39
C PHE A 28 -1.55 5.95 1.28
N ILE A 29 -1.93 7.15 0.84
CA ILE A 29 -2.88 8.02 1.56
C ILE A 29 -4.25 7.37 1.65
N ILE A 30 -4.76 6.80 0.56
CA ILE A 30 -6.06 6.11 0.54
C ILE A 30 -6.06 4.95 1.54
N ILE A 31 -5.05 4.08 1.50
CA ILE A 31 -4.96 2.92 2.41
C ILE A 31 -4.84 3.40 3.87
N SER A 32 -4.08 4.46 4.14
CA SER A 32 -3.96 5.01 5.49
C SER A 32 -5.28 5.56 6.02
N SER A 33 -6.10 6.17 5.15
CA SER A 33 -7.44 6.65 5.49
C SER A 33 -8.38 5.48 5.77
N MET A 34 -8.43 4.48 4.87
CA MET A 34 -9.25 3.29 5.03
C MET A 34 -8.92 2.53 6.32
N MET A 35 -7.64 2.49 6.71
CA MET A 35 -7.25 1.87 7.97
C MET A 35 -7.85 2.60 9.18
N ALA A 36 -7.94 3.94 9.14
CA ALA A 36 -8.60 4.71 10.18
C ALA A 36 -10.11 4.38 10.23
N ASP A 37 -10.77 4.31 9.07
CA ASP A 37 -12.18 3.95 8.96
C ASP A 37 -12.46 2.54 9.50
N VAL A 38 -11.57 1.58 9.24
CA VAL A 38 -11.67 0.20 9.77
C VAL A 38 -11.49 0.16 11.28
N VAL A 39 -10.57 0.97 11.83
CA VAL A 39 -10.39 1.08 13.28
C VAL A 39 -11.67 1.61 13.94
N GLU A 40 -12.32 2.58 13.30
CA GLU A 40 -13.58 3.15 13.75
C GLU A 40 -14.74 2.15 13.69
N ASP A 41 -14.91 1.44 12.57
CA ASP A 41 -15.94 0.42 12.40
C ASP A 41 -15.77 -0.75 13.39
N VAL A 42 -14.54 -1.23 13.59
CA VAL A 42 -14.25 -2.27 14.58
C VAL A 42 -14.60 -1.79 15.99
N ALA A 43 -14.36 -0.52 16.33
CA ALA A 43 -14.74 0.03 17.63
C ALA A 43 -16.27 0.08 17.81
N VAL A 44 -17.04 0.40 16.77
CA VAL A 44 -18.52 0.40 16.80
C VAL A 44 -19.07 -1.02 16.97
N VAL A 45 -18.53 -2.00 16.24
CA VAL A 45 -19.01 -3.39 16.28
C VAL A 45 -18.64 -4.08 17.60
N THR A 46 -17.43 -3.86 18.11
CA THR A 46 -16.91 -4.59 19.28
C THR A 46 -17.08 -3.85 20.60
N GLY A 47 -17.36 -2.54 20.57
CA GLY A 47 -17.48 -1.69 21.76
C GLY A 47 -16.17 -1.44 22.51
N GLN A 48 -15.02 -1.91 21.98
CA GLN A 48 -13.69 -1.72 22.56
C GLN A 48 -12.75 -1.01 21.59
N ARG A 49 -12.04 0.02 22.06
CA ARG A 49 -11.01 0.73 21.27
C ARG A 49 -9.77 -0.16 21.13
N SER A 50 -9.67 -0.90 20.03
CA SER A 50 -8.53 -1.77 19.70
C SER A 50 -7.47 -1.10 18.82
N GLU A 51 -7.29 0.22 18.98
CA GLU A 51 -6.42 1.04 18.12
C GLU A 51 -4.98 0.51 18.07
N GLY A 52 -4.41 0.18 19.23
CA GLY A 52 -3.03 -0.31 19.33
C GLY A 52 -2.81 -1.68 18.66
N LEU A 53 -3.79 -2.57 18.71
CA LEU A 53 -3.70 -3.90 18.09
C LEU A 53 -3.77 -3.80 16.57
N LEU A 54 -4.67 -2.96 16.04
CA LEU A 54 -4.82 -2.73 14.60
C LEU A 54 -3.60 -2.01 14.03
N PHE A 55 -3.05 -1.01 14.72
CA PHE A 55 -1.79 -0.36 14.32
C PHE A 55 -0.61 -1.33 14.34
N ALA A 56 -0.50 -2.16 15.38
CA ALA A 56 0.55 -3.19 15.46
C ALA A 56 0.43 -4.21 14.32
N ALA A 57 -0.80 -4.66 14.01
CA ALA A 57 -1.07 -5.56 12.90
C ALA A 57 -0.68 -4.94 11.54
N ASN A 58 -1.07 -3.68 11.27
CA ASN A 58 -0.68 -2.99 10.04
C ASN A 58 0.84 -2.81 9.92
N GLY A 59 1.52 -2.48 11.03
CA GLY A 59 2.97 -2.39 11.06
C GLY A 59 3.66 -3.73 10.77
N LEU A 60 3.14 -4.83 11.30
CA LEU A 60 3.64 -6.18 11.01
C LEU A 60 3.39 -6.57 9.54
N LEU A 61 2.20 -6.30 9.01
CA LEU A 61 1.86 -6.57 7.61
C LEU A 61 2.81 -5.86 6.65
N ASN A 62 3.13 -4.58 6.90
CA ASN A 62 4.11 -3.84 6.09
C ASN A 62 5.51 -4.49 6.10
N LYS A 63 5.95 -5.04 7.25
CA LYS A 63 7.22 -5.77 7.32
C LYS A 63 7.17 -7.07 6.53
N CYS A 64 6.07 -7.82 6.63
CA CYS A 64 5.86 -9.05 5.87
C CYS A 64 5.84 -8.78 4.36
N ILE A 65 5.11 -7.75 3.91
CA ILE A 65 5.03 -7.36 2.50
C ILE A 65 6.41 -6.99 1.96
N ASN A 66 7.16 -6.14 2.68
CA ASN A 66 8.51 -5.77 2.28
C ASN A 66 9.45 -6.98 2.24
N GLY A 67 9.38 -7.86 3.24
CA GLY A 67 10.19 -9.08 3.28
C GLY A 67 9.89 -10.02 2.11
N VAL A 68 8.61 -10.28 1.85
CA VAL A 68 8.17 -11.12 0.73
C VAL A 68 8.54 -10.48 -0.61
N GLY A 69 8.38 -9.16 -0.76
CA GLY A 69 8.74 -8.45 -1.98
C GLY A 69 10.23 -8.52 -2.31
N VAL A 70 11.09 -8.32 -1.31
CA VAL A 70 12.55 -8.47 -1.47
C VAL A 70 12.92 -9.91 -1.77
N PHE A 71 12.32 -10.89 -1.08
CA PHE A 71 12.55 -12.30 -1.34
C PHE A 71 12.18 -12.70 -2.77
N LEU A 72 10.98 -12.32 -3.24
CA LEU A 72 10.52 -12.57 -4.60
C LEU A 72 11.39 -11.88 -5.65
N SER A 73 11.86 -10.67 -5.36
CA SER A 73 12.80 -9.94 -6.23
C SER A 73 14.13 -10.69 -6.37
N GLY A 74 14.66 -11.21 -5.26
CA GLY A 74 15.86 -12.06 -5.26
C GLY A 74 15.65 -13.36 -6.04
N LEU A 75 14.50 -14.02 -5.85
CA LEU A 75 14.15 -15.23 -6.59
C LEU A 75 14.06 -14.96 -8.10
N LEU A 76 13.44 -13.85 -8.51
CA LEU A 76 13.36 -13.45 -9.91
C LEU A 76 14.75 -13.27 -10.53
N LEU A 77 15.66 -12.58 -9.83
CA LEU A 77 17.04 -12.43 -10.30
C LEU A 77 17.75 -13.78 -10.47
N ALA A 78 17.50 -14.73 -9.56
CA ALA A 78 18.04 -16.09 -9.66
C ALA A 78 17.49 -16.84 -10.88
N VAL A 79 16.17 -16.75 -11.14
CA VAL A 79 15.53 -17.42 -12.30
C VAL A 79 16.11 -16.92 -13.62
N VAL A 80 16.36 -15.61 -13.75
CA VAL A 80 16.88 -15.01 -14.99
C VAL A 80 18.42 -15.13 -15.09
N HIS A 81 19.07 -15.80 -14.13
CA HIS A 81 20.52 -15.97 -14.06
C HIS A 81 21.26 -14.62 -14.16
N PHE A 82 20.75 -13.62 -13.43
CA PHE A 82 21.32 -12.28 -13.49
C PHE A 82 22.75 -12.29 -12.92
N PRO A 83 23.75 -11.75 -13.64
CA PRO A 83 25.15 -11.82 -13.21
C PRO A 83 25.37 -11.07 -11.90
N GLN A 84 26.07 -11.72 -10.97
CA GLN A 84 26.50 -11.09 -9.72
C GLN A 84 27.53 -9.99 -10.03
N HIS A 85 27.46 -8.87 -9.31
CA HIS A 85 28.34 -7.71 -9.52
C HIS A 85 28.35 -7.15 -10.96
N ALA A 86 27.21 -7.21 -11.63
CA ALA A 86 27.03 -6.61 -12.94
C ALA A 86 27.48 -5.14 -12.99
N VAL A 87 28.45 -4.84 -13.85
CA VAL A 87 28.82 -3.46 -14.16
C VAL A 87 27.77 -2.88 -15.10
N GLN A 88 27.33 -1.64 -14.83
CA GLN A 88 26.36 -0.95 -15.68
C GLN A 88 26.82 -0.96 -17.15
N GLY A 89 25.93 -1.40 -18.05
CA GLY A 89 26.22 -1.51 -19.48
C GLY A 89 26.91 -2.80 -19.94
N GLN A 90 27.35 -3.68 -19.03
CA GLN A 90 28.00 -4.95 -19.37
C GLN A 90 27.06 -6.17 -19.32
N VAL A 91 25.79 -5.97 -18.96
CA VAL A 91 24.81 -7.06 -18.92
C VAL A 91 24.29 -7.35 -20.32
N ALA A 92 24.27 -8.62 -20.70
CA ALA A 92 23.80 -9.05 -22.00
C ALA A 92 22.34 -8.56 -22.25
N PRO A 93 22.04 -7.95 -23.41
CA PRO A 93 20.69 -7.45 -23.72
C PRO A 93 19.59 -8.51 -23.63
N ALA A 94 19.93 -9.79 -23.89
CA ALA A 94 19.01 -10.91 -23.76
C ALA A 94 18.54 -11.14 -22.32
N ILE A 95 19.44 -10.98 -21.33
CA ILE A 95 19.12 -11.11 -19.91
C ILE A 95 18.19 -9.97 -19.48
N LEU A 96 18.49 -8.73 -19.88
CA LEU A 96 17.63 -7.56 -19.61
C LEU A 96 16.23 -7.74 -20.20
N ARG A 97 16.13 -8.24 -21.43
CA ARG A 97 14.85 -8.50 -22.08
C ARG A 97 14.05 -9.57 -21.35
N ASN A 98 14.67 -10.69 -21.01
CA ASN A 98 13.99 -11.77 -20.28
C ASN A 98 13.54 -11.31 -18.89
N PHE A 99 14.38 -10.53 -18.21
CA PHE A 99 14.02 -9.91 -16.93
C PHE A 99 12.80 -9.00 -17.08
N ALA A 100 12.82 -8.07 -18.04
CA ALA A 100 11.70 -7.17 -18.28
C ALA A 100 10.40 -7.91 -18.66
N LEU A 101 10.50 -8.97 -19.46
CA LEU A 101 9.35 -9.78 -19.89
C LEU A 101 8.68 -10.56 -18.76
N ILE A 102 9.42 -10.92 -17.70
CA ILE A 102 8.84 -11.60 -16.53
C ILE A 102 8.40 -10.57 -15.49
N TYR A 103 9.22 -9.55 -15.25
CA TYR A 103 8.98 -8.52 -14.25
C TYR A 103 7.74 -7.67 -14.56
N ALA A 104 7.58 -7.22 -15.81
CA ALA A 104 6.46 -6.35 -16.20
C ALA A 104 5.08 -6.99 -15.98
N PRO A 105 4.78 -8.22 -16.45
CA PRO A 105 3.50 -8.86 -16.17
C PRO A 105 3.33 -9.24 -14.69
N ALA A 106 4.41 -9.59 -13.99
CA ALA A 106 4.35 -9.90 -12.57
C ALA A 106 3.89 -8.67 -11.74
N ILE A 107 4.48 -7.49 -11.99
CA ILE A 107 4.07 -6.28 -11.28
C ILE A 107 2.67 -5.82 -11.71
N ALA A 108 2.37 -5.89 -13.02
CA ALA A 108 1.06 -5.50 -13.55
C ALA A 108 -0.07 -6.37 -13.00
N SER A 109 0.12 -7.69 -12.92
CA SER A 109 -0.86 -8.60 -12.32
C SER A 109 -1.04 -8.35 -10.82
N CYS A 110 0.04 -8.12 -10.08
CA CYS A 110 -0.03 -7.77 -8.66
C CYS A 110 -0.80 -6.46 -8.44
N SER A 111 -0.53 -5.43 -9.24
CA SER A 111 -1.29 -4.17 -9.20
C SER A 111 -2.75 -4.36 -9.57
N LEU A 112 -3.06 -5.18 -10.59
CA LEU A 112 -4.44 -5.45 -11.01
C LEU A 112 -5.22 -6.19 -9.92
N ILE A 113 -4.59 -7.18 -9.26
CA ILE A 113 -5.18 -7.89 -8.13
C ILE A 113 -5.42 -6.93 -6.96
N SER A 114 -4.47 -6.04 -6.66
CA SER A 114 -4.65 -5.02 -5.62
C SER A 114 -5.83 -4.09 -5.92
N ILE A 115 -5.97 -3.63 -7.16
CA ILE A 115 -7.11 -2.80 -7.58
C ILE A 115 -8.41 -3.59 -7.49
N ALA A 116 -8.43 -4.85 -7.94
CA ALA A 116 -9.60 -5.70 -7.86
C ALA A 116 -10.06 -5.90 -6.40
N LEU A 117 -9.13 -6.14 -5.46
CA LEU A 117 -9.44 -6.25 -4.04
C LEU A 117 -10.03 -4.96 -3.46
N LEU A 118 -9.56 -3.79 -3.91
CA LEU A 118 -10.16 -2.51 -3.52
C LEU A 118 -11.57 -2.34 -4.07
N LEU A 119 -11.89 -2.88 -5.25
CA LEU A 119 -13.25 -2.85 -5.80
C LEU A 119 -14.24 -3.71 -5.00
N PHE A 120 -13.75 -4.72 -4.27
CA PHE A 120 -14.56 -5.52 -3.34
C PHE A 120 -14.67 -4.89 -1.94
N TYR A 121 -14.10 -3.70 -1.73
CA TYR A 121 -14.18 -3.01 -0.44
C TYR A 121 -15.55 -2.33 -0.29
N ASP A 122 -16.35 -2.86 0.62
CA ASP A 122 -17.76 -2.50 0.81
C ASP A 122 -17.95 -1.58 2.05
N ILE A 123 -17.10 -0.56 2.19
CA ILE A 123 -17.35 0.55 3.13
C ILE A 123 -17.81 1.75 2.30
N ASP A 124 -19.13 1.83 2.11
CA ASP A 124 -19.77 2.96 1.45
C ASP A 124 -19.82 4.18 2.39
N ARG A 125 -19.92 5.37 1.80
CA ARG A 125 -20.01 6.66 2.51
C ARG A 125 -21.15 6.67 3.53
N SER A 126 -22.25 5.98 3.25
CA SER A 126 -23.38 5.85 4.18
C SER A 126 -23.04 5.06 5.45
N THR A 127 -22.13 4.09 5.37
CA THR A 127 -21.69 3.31 6.53
C THR A 127 -20.76 4.14 7.42
N HIS A 128 -19.88 4.93 6.81
CA HIS A 128 -19.04 5.88 7.52
C HIS A 128 -19.87 6.94 8.26
N GLU A 129 -20.83 7.58 7.58
CA GLU A 129 -21.70 8.60 8.19
C GLU A 129 -22.51 8.02 9.38
N ARG A 130 -23.01 6.78 9.27
CA ARG A 130 -23.72 6.09 10.36
C ARG A 130 -22.82 5.73 11.54
N ASN A 131 -21.55 5.43 11.30
CA ASN A 131 -20.59 5.11 12.35
C ASN A 131 -20.16 6.35 13.13
N VAL A 132 -19.93 7.47 12.44
CA VAL A 132 -19.64 8.77 13.08
C VAL A 132 -20.80 9.21 13.97
N GLU A 133 -22.05 9.15 13.48
CA GLU A 133 -23.24 9.51 14.25
C GLU A 133 -23.37 8.67 15.53
N ARG A 134 -23.17 7.34 15.43
CA ARG A 134 -23.20 6.44 16.60
C ARG A 134 -22.09 6.72 17.60
N LEU A 135 -20.89 7.09 17.15
CA LEU A 135 -19.77 7.38 18.05
C LEU A 135 -19.94 8.72 18.77
N GLU A 136 -20.54 9.71 18.12
CA GLU A 136 -20.95 10.97 18.77
C GLU A 136 -22.01 10.72 19.84
N GLU A 137 -23.05 9.93 19.55
CA GLU A 137 -24.09 9.57 20.53
C GLU A 137 -23.51 8.86 21.75
N VAL A 138 -22.70 7.82 21.56
CA VAL A 138 -22.06 7.06 22.66
C VAL A 138 -21.06 7.91 23.44
N GLY A 139 -20.35 8.82 22.77
CA GLY A 139 -19.42 9.76 23.39
C GLY A 139 -20.13 10.76 24.32
N ILE A 140 -21.24 11.33 23.85
CA ILE A 140 -22.08 12.26 24.63
C ILE A 140 -22.69 11.54 25.83
N GLU A 141 -23.20 10.32 25.64
CA GLU A 141 -23.81 9.53 26.71
C GLU A 141 -22.81 9.17 27.80
N ARG A 142 -21.56 8.82 27.46
CA ARG A 142 -20.50 8.56 28.44
C ARG A 142 -20.09 9.79 29.23
N VAL A 143 -19.92 10.94 28.57
CA VAL A 143 -19.58 12.20 29.26
C VAL A 143 -20.72 12.63 30.20
N ALA A 144 -21.97 12.47 29.78
CA ALA A 144 -23.13 12.74 30.62
C ALA A 144 -23.18 11.79 31.84
N ASN A 145 -22.87 10.50 31.66
CA ASN A 145 -22.87 9.51 32.73
C ASN A 145 -21.72 9.73 33.73
N GLU A 146 -20.52 10.10 33.25
CA GLU A 146 -19.39 10.48 34.11
C GLU A 146 -19.72 11.74 34.93
N ALA A 147 -20.30 12.76 34.30
CA ALA A 147 -20.73 13.99 34.99
C ALA A 147 -21.84 13.74 36.02
N ALA A 148 -22.72 12.76 35.79
CA ALA A 148 -23.76 12.34 36.73
C ALA A 148 -23.20 11.53 37.90
N SER A 149 -22.16 10.71 37.66
CA SER A 149 -21.50 9.90 38.70
C SER A 149 -20.58 10.69 39.64
N ALA A 150 -20.18 11.91 39.24
CA ALA A 150 -19.30 12.80 40.01
C ALA A 150 -20.05 13.78 40.94
N ARG A 151 -21.39 13.68 41.06
CA ARG A 151 -22.24 14.41 41.99
C ARG A 151 -22.76 13.50 43.10
#